data_AF-A0A538J1U0-F1
#
_entry.id   AF-A0A538J1U0-F1
#
_cell.length_a   1.000
_cell.length_b   1.000
_cell.length_c   1.000
_cell.angle_alpha   90.00
_cell.angle_beta   90.00
_cell.angle_gamma   90.00
#
_symmetry.space_group_name_H-M   'P 1'
#
loop_
_entity.id
_entity.type
_entity.pdbx_description
1 polymer ?
#
loop_
_entity_poly.entity_id
_entity_poly.type
_entity_poly.pdbx_seq_one_letter_code
_entity_poly.pdbx_strand_id
1 'polypeptide(L)'
;FYTIGSPEFPSVTIDPTGPGGSLTITARGTSASNRYVQSARLGGRPLQRAWLYDSEWRRRRALVLDMGNRGGTSWGTAAAATPPSASDSRLAAFGCHRPA
;
A
#
# COMPACT_ATOMS: atom_id res chain seq x y z
N PHE A 1 3.65 7.49 4.85
CA PHE A 1 3.22 6.43 3.92
C PHE A 1 1.93 5.84 4.46
N TYR A 2 1.19 5.09 3.66
CA TYR A 2 -0.04 4.40 4.06
C TYR A 2 0.15 2.90 3.89
N THR A 3 -0.20 2.11 4.90
CA THR A 3 -0.26 0.65 4.81
C THR A 3 -1.62 0.22 4.26
N ILE A 4 -1.63 -0.90 3.54
CA ILE A 4 -2.85 -1.50 2.99
C ILE A 4 -3.31 -2.57 3.99
N GLY A 5 -4.50 -2.37 4.54
CA GLY A 5 -5.19 -3.35 5.37
C GLY A 5 -6.19 -4.19 4.58
N SER A 6 -7.24 -4.64 5.26
CA SER A 6 -8.39 -5.30 4.64
C SER A 6 -9.50 -4.27 4.33
N PRO A 7 -9.91 -4.07 3.08
CA PRO A 7 -11.03 -3.21 2.73
C PRO A 7 -12.40 -3.85 3.07
N GLU A 8 -13.27 -3.09 3.73
CA GLU A 8 -14.62 -3.55 4.12
C GLU A 8 -15.67 -3.33 3.03
N PHE A 9 -15.45 -2.36 2.13
CA PHE A 9 -16.41 -2.00 1.07
C PHE A 9 -15.88 -2.35 -0.32
N PRO A 10 -16.74 -2.78 -1.26
CA PRO A 10 -16.31 -3.12 -2.62
C PRO A 10 -15.71 -1.94 -3.40
N SER A 11 -16.15 -0.72 -3.11
CA SER A 11 -15.60 0.49 -3.72
C SER A 11 -15.75 1.69 -2.80
N VAL A 12 -14.71 2.50 -2.70
CA VAL A 12 -14.72 3.80 -2.00
C VAL A 12 -14.01 4.81 -2.88
N THR A 13 -14.60 6.00 -3.02
CA THR A 13 -13.90 7.15 -3.58
C THR A 13 -13.64 8.14 -2.46
N ILE A 14 -12.37 8.47 -2.27
CA ILE A 14 -11.92 9.48 -1.32
C ILE A 14 -11.63 10.75 -2.12
N ASP A 15 -12.28 11.85 -1.75
CA ASP A 15 -12.03 13.16 -2.34
C ASP A 15 -11.39 14.11 -1.31
N PRO A 16 -10.05 14.13 -1.23
CA PRO A 16 -9.36 14.99 -0.29
C PRO A 16 -9.38 16.43 -0.79
N THR A 17 -9.57 17.38 0.14
CA THR A 17 -9.44 18.80 -0.16
C THR A 17 -8.01 19.14 -0.58
N GLY A 18 -7.86 19.86 -1.70
CA GLY A 18 -6.57 20.30 -2.24
C GLY A 18 -6.14 19.62 -3.56
N PRO A 19 -4.92 19.91 -4.05
CA PRO A 19 -4.44 19.39 -5.33
C PRO A 19 -4.23 17.86 -5.31
N GLY A 20 -4.58 17.21 -6.42
CA GLY A 20 -4.44 15.76 -6.62
C GLY A 20 -5.78 15.05 -6.90
N GLY A 21 -6.89 15.64 -6.45
CA GLY A 21 -8.26 15.14 -6.59
C GLY A 21 -8.46 13.70 -6.13
N SER A 22 -9.53 13.07 -6.60
CA SER A 22 -10.07 11.89 -5.93
C SER A 22 -9.27 10.59 -6.20
N LEU A 23 -9.20 9.75 -5.17
CA LEU A 23 -8.69 8.39 -5.21
C LEU A 23 -9.85 7.40 -5.16
N THR A 24 -9.95 6.52 -6.14
CA THR A 24 -10.89 5.39 -6.09
C THR A 24 -10.16 4.12 -5.67
N ILE A 25 -10.68 3.45 -4.64
CA ILE A 25 -10.23 2.16 -4.14
C ILE A 25 -11.31 1.14 -4.48
N THR A 26 -10.97 0.10 -5.25
CA THR A 26 -11.88 -0.99 -5.62
C THR A 26 -11.38 -2.30 -5.05
N ALA A 27 -12.15 -2.94 -4.18
CA ALA A 27 -11.85 -4.22 -3.56
C ALA A 27 -12.70 -5.33 -4.20
N ARG A 28 -12.16 -5.93 -5.27
CA ARG A 28 -12.86 -6.96 -6.04
C ARG A 28 -13.02 -8.23 -5.22
N GLY A 29 -14.27 -8.63 -5.02
CA GLY A 29 -14.61 -9.83 -4.28
C GLY A 29 -14.54 -9.68 -2.76
N THR A 30 -14.45 -8.46 -2.21
CA THR A 30 -14.50 -8.28 -0.74
C THR A 30 -15.82 -8.78 -0.16
N SER A 31 -15.75 -9.46 0.96
CA SER A 31 -16.91 -10.01 1.68
C SER A 31 -16.51 -10.42 3.09
N ALA A 32 -17.50 -10.83 3.90
CA ALA A 32 -17.25 -11.41 5.21
C ALA A 32 -16.37 -12.67 5.18
N SER A 33 -16.25 -13.37 4.05
CA SER A 33 -15.34 -14.51 3.87
C SER A 33 -14.03 -14.13 3.18
N ASN A 34 -14.05 -13.16 2.26
CA ASN A 34 -12.90 -12.76 1.45
C ASN A 34 -12.18 -11.54 2.06
N ARG A 35 -11.44 -11.77 3.16
CA ARG A 35 -10.79 -10.71 3.94
C ARG A 35 -9.32 -10.47 3.61
N TYR A 36 -8.72 -11.28 2.74
CA TYR A 36 -7.29 -11.22 2.47
C TYR A 36 -6.99 -10.65 1.08
N VAL A 37 -6.14 -9.62 1.02
CA VAL A 37 -5.66 -9.09 -0.25
C VAL A 37 -4.70 -10.10 -0.90
N GLN A 38 -5.03 -10.50 -2.13
CA GLN A 38 -4.28 -11.45 -2.95
C GLN A 38 -3.33 -10.76 -3.91
N SER A 39 -3.75 -9.62 -4.46
CA SER A 39 -2.90 -8.76 -5.28
C SER A 39 -3.42 -7.33 -5.28
N ALA A 40 -2.54 -6.39 -5.64
CA ALA A 40 -2.88 -4.99 -5.77
C ALA A 40 -2.38 -4.39 -7.09
N ARG A 41 -3.12 -3.42 -7.62
CA ARG A 41 -2.70 -2.58 -8.75
C ARG A 41 -2.92 -1.11 -8.41
N LEU A 42 -1.93 -0.27 -8.67
CA LEU A 42 -2.03 1.18 -8.51
C LEU A 42 -1.87 1.86 -9.89
N GLY A 43 -2.89 2.57 -10.33
CA GLY A 43 -2.95 3.17 -11.68
C GLY A 43 -2.68 2.16 -12.78
N GLY A 44 -3.28 0.97 -12.67
CA GLY A 44 -3.14 -0.13 -13.61
C GLY A 44 -1.84 -0.95 -13.50
N ARG A 45 -0.83 -0.50 -12.72
CA ARG A 45 0.44 -1.23 -12.56
C ARG A 45 0.41 -2.16 -11.35
N PRO A 46 1.00 -3.37 -11.43
CA PRO A 46 1.16 -4.25 -10.27
C PRO A 46 1.87 -3.52 -9.12
N LEU A 47 1.29 -3.59 -7.93
CA LEU A 47 1.88 -3.09 -6.70
C LEU A 47 2.26 -4.29 -5.85
N GLN A 48 3.55 -4.60 -5.73
CA GLN A 48 4.04 -5.81 -5.04
C GLN A 48 4.24 -5.64 -3.52
N ARG A 49 3.84 -4.49 -2.98
CA ARG A 49 3.98 -4.12 -1.58
C ARG A 49 2.64 -3.76 -0.96
N ALA A 50 2.48 -4.05 0.32
CA ALA A 50 1.26 -3.77 1.08
C ALA A 50 1.23 -2.34 1.65
N TRP A 51 1.80 -1.37 0.94
CA TRP A 51 1.86 0.03 1.34
C TRP A 51 2.17 0.93 0.14
N LEU A 52 1.90 2.23 0.28
CA LEU A 52 2.13 3.23 -0.77
C LEU A 52 2.41 4.62 -0.19
N TYR A 53 3.09 5.45 -0.96
CA TYR A 53 3.32 6.86 -0.61
C TYR A 53 2.14 7.74 -1.05
N ASP A 54 1.99 8.87 -0.36
CA ASP A 54 1.00 9.89 -0.70
C ASP A 54 1.13 10.36 -2.16
N SER A 55 2.36 10.60 -2.61
CA SER A 55 2.66 11.03 -3.98
C SER A 55 2.26 10.02 -5.05
N GLU A 56 2.21 8.72 -4.74
CA GLU A 56 1.90 7.69 -5.72
C GLU A 56 0.41 7.63 -6.03
N TRP A 57 -0.44 7.62 -4.99
CA TRP A 57 -1.88 7.58 -5.21
C TRP A 57 -2.39 8.91 -5.78
N ARG A 58 -1.83 10.06 -5.39
CA ARG A 58 -2.21 11.36 -5.99
C ARG A 58 -1.96 11.42 -7.49
N ARG A 59 -0.92 10.72 -7.99
CA ARG A 59 -0.61 10.65 -9.43
C ARG A 59 -1.45 9.63 -10.17
N ARG A 60 -1.73 8.49 -9.54
CA ARG A 60 -2.31 7.30 -10.20
C ARG A 60 -3.82 7.15 -10.00
N ARG A 61 -4.34 7.68 -8.89
CA ARG A 61 -5.77 7.92 -8.58
C ARG A 61 -6.69 6.69 -8.52
N ALA A 62 -6.18 5.49 -8.81
CA ALA A 62 -6.93 4.24 -8.75
C ALA A 62 -6.11 3.15 -8.07
N LEU A 63 -6.66 2.56 -7.00
CA LEU A 63 -6.13 1.38 -6.32
C LEU A 63 -7.12 0.23 -6.48
N VAL A 64 -6.71 -0.87 -7.09
CA VAL A 64 -7.51 -2.08 -7.22
C VAL A 64 -6.89 -3.17 -6.37
N LEU A 65 -7.70 -3.77 -5.50
CA LEU A 65 -7.34 -4.88 -4.63
C LEU A 65 -8.16 -6.11 -5.04
N ASP A 66 -7.48 -7.22 -5.25
CA ASP A 66 -8.11 -8.53 -5.47
C ASP A 66 -8.20 -9.26 -4.14
N MET A 67 -9.41 -9.58 -3.68
CA MET A 67 -9.65 -10.20 -2.38
C MET A 67 -9.82 -11.71 -2.49
N GLY A 68 -9.51 -12.42 -1.41
CA GLY A 68 -9.65 -13.88 -1.29
C GLY A 68 -9.88 -14.32 0.15
N ASN A 69 -10.29 -15.58 0.31
CA ASN A 69 -10.63 -16.19 1.60
C ASN A 69 -9.45 -16.87 2.32
N ARG A 70 -8.28 -16.91 1.71
CA ARG A 70 -7.07 -17.48 2.30
C ARG A 70 -5.99 -16.42 2.47
N GLY A 71 -5.43 -16.35 3.68
CA GLY A 71 -4.22 -15.58 3.94
C GLY A 71 -2.96 -16.29 3.43
N GLY A 72 -1.79 -15.75 3.76
CA GLY A 72 -0.50 -16.37 3.43
C GLY A 72 -0.15 -16.33 1.95
N THR A 73 -0.52 -15.24 1.26
CA THR A 73 -0.12 -15.03 -0.13
C THR A 73 1.35 -14.63 -0.20
N SER A 74 2.01 -14.87 -1.34
CA SER A 74 3.38 -14.39 -1.56
C SER A 74 3.45 -12.87 -1.79
N TRP A 75 2.31 -12.21 -1.93
CA TRP A 75 2.20 -10.78 -2.18
C TRP A 75 2.62 -9.97 -0.94
N GLY A 76 3.47 -8.95 -1.12
CA GLY A 76 3.90 -8.08 -0.03
C GLY A 76 4.86 -8.72 0.98
N THR A 77 5.35 -9.95 0.73
CA THR A 77 6.22 -10.70 1.67
C THR A 77 7.72 -10.49 1.45
N ALA A 78 8.13 -9.94 0.31
CA ALA A 78 9.54 -9.71 0.01
C ALA A 78 10.16 -8.69 0.99
N ALA A 79 11.45 -8.84 1.32
CA ALA A 79 12.16 -7.90 2.18
C ALA A 79 12.11 -6.46 1.65
N ALA A 80 12.14 -6.26 0.33
CA ALA A 80 12.00 -4.94 -0.30
C ALA A 80 10.55 -4.39 -0.30
N ALA A 81 9.57 -5.20 0.10
CA ALA A 81 8.16 -4.83 0.17
C ALA A 81 7.75 -4.37 1.58
N THR A 82 8.65 -4.38 2.56
CA THR A 82 8.39 -3.83 3.89
C THR A 82 8.22 -2.31 3.84
N PRO A 83 7.38 -1.73 4.71
CA PRO A 83 7.29 -0.28 4.83
C PRO A 83 8.58 0.29 5.42
N PRO A 84 8.92 1.55 5.07
CA PRO A 84 10.15 2.18 5.54
C PRO A 84 10.11 2.37 7.06
N SER A 85 11.22 2.08 7.71
CA SER A 85 11.44 2.25 9.15
C SER A 85 12.64 3.15 9.40
N ALA A 86 12.70 3.80 10.57
CA ALA A 86 13.84 4.65 10.94
C ALA A 86 15.16 3.85 10.92
N SER A 87 15.12 2.60 11.38
CA SER A 87 16.27 1.68 11.41
C SER A 87 16.82 1.30 10.04
N ASP A 88 16.09 1.53 8.94
CA ASP A 88 16.60 1.32 7.58
C ASP A 88 17.57 2.43 7.13
N SER A 89 17.59 3.54 7.86
CA SER A 89 18.46 4.68 7.56
C SER A 89 19.89 4.41 8.03
N ARG A 90 20.87 4.91 7.28
CA ARG A 90 22.28 4.85 7.71
C ARG A 90 22.43 5.58 9.05
N LEU A 91 23.22 5.02 9.96
CA LEU A 91 23.51 5.63 11.27
C LEU A 91 24.02 7.08 11.15
N ALA A 92 24.75 7.40 10.08
CA ALA A 92 25.20 8.76 9.78
C ALA A 92 24.04 9.76 9.61
N ALA A 93 22.86 9.33 9.15
CA ALA A 93 21.67 10.17 9.06
C ALA A 93 21.12 10.58 10.44
N PHE A 94 21.57 9.91 11.51
CA PHE A 94 21.26 10.23 12.90
C PHE A 94 22.45 10.89 13.63
N GLY A 95 23.46 11.35 12.90
CA GLY A 95 24.67 11.96 13.49
C GLY A 95 25.67 10.96 14.08
N CYS A 96 25.41 9.65 13.97
CA CYS A 96 26.33 8.61 14.40
C CYS A 96 27.36 8.35 13.30
N HIS A 97 28.46 9.11 13.32
CA HIS A 97 29.63 8.86 12.49
C HIS A 97 30.54 7.83 13.18
N ARG A 98 31.11 6.92 12.39
CA ARG A 98 32.11 5.99 12.92
C ARG A 98 33.36 6.81 13.29
N PRO A 99 33.88 6.73 14.52
CA PRO A 99 35.13 7.40 14.87
C PRO A 99 36.27 6.82 14.01
N ALA A 100 37.22 7.70 13.68
CA ALA A 100 38.44 7.36 12.94
C ALA A 100 39.29 6.33 13.68
#